data_AF-A0A2N6JDW8-F1
#
_entry.id   AF-A0A2N6JDW8-F1
#
_cell.length_a   1.000
_cell.length_b   1.000
_cell.length_c   1.000
_cell.angle_alpha   90.00
_cell.angle_beta   90.00
_cell.angle_gamma   90.00
#
_symmetry.space_group_name_H-M   'P 1'
#
loop_
_entity.id
_entity.type
_entity.pdbx_description
1 polymer ?
#
loop_
_entity_poly.entity_id
_entity_poly.type
_entity_poly.pdbx_seq_one_letter_code
_entity_poly.pdbx_strand_id
1 'polypeptide(L)' 'MERHKIEIIHPDDFLVFQYDLNNVEFLSAIKEMREKMKNPPLTAEKLANSFAVAGLPQTAARMQDAIDLI' A
#
# COMPACT_ATOMS: atom_id res chain seq x y z
N MET A 1 8.82 16.17 22.96
CA MET A 1 8.15 15.94 21.66
C MET A 1 6.63 16.18 21.77
N GLU A 2 6.16 17.26 22.42
CA GLU A 2 4.71 17.43 22.72
C GLU A 2 4.01 18.57 21.98
N ARG A 3 4.69 19.30 21.09
CA ARG A 3 4.13 20.54 20.52
C ARG A 3 3.07 20.34 19.43
N HIS A 4 2.95 19.12 18.88
CA HIS A 4 2.08 18.86 17.72
C HIS A 4 1.13 17.65 17.86
N LYS A 5 1.12 16.94 19.00
CA LYS A 5 0.32 15.70 19.18
C LYS A 5 0.45 14.71 18.01
N ILE A 6 1.64 14.61 17.43
CA ILE A 6 1.92 13.67 16.34
C ILE A 6 2.31 12.35 16.99
N GLU A 7 1.56 11.30 16.68
CA GLU A 7 1.89 9.93 17.04
C GLU A 7 2.87 9.35 16.01
N ILE A 8 3.90 8.66 16.49
CA ILE A 8 4.81 7.92 15.62
C ILE A 8 4.18 6.55 15.36
N ILE A 9 3.82 6.29 14.11
CA ILE A 9 3.23 5.02 13.66
C ILE A 9 4.20 4.37 12.67
N HIS A 10 4.37 3.05 12.74
CA HIS A 10 5.14 2.31 11.75
C HIS A 10 4.50 2.48 10.36
N PRO A 11 5.27 2.65 9.26
CA PRO A 11 4.70 2.92 7.94
C PRO A 11 3.74 1.82 7.45
N ASP A 12 4.02 0.55 7.76
CA ASP A 12 3.12 -0.56 7.40
C ASP A 12 1.78 -0.47 8.14
N ASP A 13 1.81 -0.16 9.45
CA ASP A 13 0.59 0.00 10.25
C ASP A 13 -0.22 1.20 9.77
N PHE A 14 0.44 2.30 9.41
CA PHE A 14 -0.23 3.47 8.85
C PHE A 14 -1.00 3.13 7.56
N LEU A 15 -0.37 2.39 6.63
CA LEU A 15 -1.01 2.00 5.38
C LEU A 15 -2.17 1.01 5.61
N VAL A 16 -2.03 0.08 6.56
CA VAL A 16 -3.14 -0.79 6.99
C VAL A 16 -4.30 0.04 7.55
N PHE A 17 -4.04 1.07 8.35
CA PHE A 17 -5.10 1.96 8.83
C PHE A 17 -5.78 2.73 7.71
N GLN A 18 -5.04 3.16 6.67
CA GLN A 18 -5.66 3.78 5.50
C GLN A 18 -6.52 2.80 4.70
N TYR A 19 -6.05 1.56 4.54
CA TYR A 19 -6.82 0.49 3.91
C TYR A 19 -8.11 0.20 4.68
N ASP A 20 -8.03 0.09 6.01
CA ASP A 20 -9.19 -0.19 6.86
C ASP A 20 -10.16 1.00 6.92
N LEU A 21 -9.66 2.23 6.78
CA LEU A 21 -10.47 3.44 6.71
C LEU A 21 -11.30 3.51 5.42
N ASN A 22 -10.69 3.25 4.26
CA ASN A 22 -11.36 3.23 2.97
C ASN A 22 -10.61 2.37 1.94
N ASN A 23 -10.96 1.09 1.88
CA ASN A 23 -10.26 0.14 1.01
C ASN A 23 -10.42 0.44 -0.48
N VAL A 24 -11.55 0.97 -0.92
CA VAL A 24 -11.81 1.29 -2.34
C VAL A 24 -10.88 2.40 -2.82
N GLU A 25 -10.77 3.47 -2.04
CA GLU A 25 -9.90 4.60 -2.38
C GLU A 25 -8.42 4.20 -2.30
N PHE A 26 -8.05 3.43 -1.28
CA PHE A 26 -6.69 2.89 -1.14
C PHE A 26 -6.30 2.04 -2.35
N LEU A 27 -7.10 1.03 -2.71
CA LEU A 27 -6.81 0.14 -3.83
C LEU A 27 -6.83 0.89 -5.17
N SER A 28 -7.73 1.87 -5.35
CA SER A 28 -7.73 2.71 -6.54
C SER A 28 -6.43 3.50 -6.69
N ALA A 29 -5.90 4.06 -5.59
CA ALA A 29 -4.62 4.76 -5.61
C ALA A 29 -3.44 3.82 -5.95
N ILE A 30 -3.44 2.60 -5.41
CA ILE A 30 -2.45 1.57 -5.73
C ILE A 30 -2.51 1.20 -7.22
N LYS A 31 -3.71 1.00 -7.76
CA LYS A 31 -3.93 0.68 -9.18
C LYS A 31 -3.39 1.78 -10.09
N GLU A 32 -3.77 3.03 -9.82
CA GLU A 32 -3.28 4.17 -10.58
C GLU A 32 -1.76 4.31 -10.52
N MET A 33 -1.17 4.06 -9.35
CA MET A 33 0.28 4.08 -9.18
C MET A 33 0.94 3.01 -10.07
N ARG A 34 0.39 1.79 -10.09
CA ARG A 34 0.88 0.71 -10.96
C ARG A 34 0.77 1.05 -12.44
N GLU A 35 -0.37 1.56 -12.89
CA GLU A 35 -0.62 1.92 -14.29
C GLU A 35 0.30 3.04 -14.79
N LYS A 36 0.76 3.93 -13.90
CA LYS A 36 1.75 4.96 -14.20
C LYS A 36 3.18 4.42 -14.34
N MET A 37 3.49 3.25 -13.78
CA MET A 37 4.79 2.59 -13.94
C MET A 37 4.88 1.92 -15.30
N LYS A 38 5.44 2.64 -16.29
CA LYS A 38 5.52 2.19 -17.68
C LYS A 38 6.90 1.68 -18.10
N ASN A 39 7.94 1.85 -17.27
CA ASN A 39 9.31 1.50 -17.62
C ASN A 39 10.13 1.04 -16.38
N PRO A 40 10.18 -0.28 -16.08
CA PRO A 40 9.41 -1.35 -16.72
C PRO A 40 7.94 -1.38 -16.24
N PRO A 41 7.00 -1.92 -17.04
CA PRO A 41 5.65 -2.20 -16.58
C PRO A 41 5.66 -3.27 -15.48
N LEU A 42 4.87 -3.05 -14.43
CA LEU A 42 4.75 -3.94 -13.27
C LEU A 42 3.39 -4.65 -13.26
N THR A 43 3.42 -5.96 -13.00
CA THR A 43 2.21 -6.72 -12.69
C THR A 43 1.76 -6.41 -11.27
N ALA A 44 0.49 -6.67 -10.96
CA ALA A 44 -0.08 -6.42 -9.64
C ALA A 44 0.69 -7.20 -8.56
N GLU A 45 1.04 -8.46 -8.82
CA GLU A 45 1.77 -9.34 -7.90
C GLU A 45 3.18 -8.83 -7.64
N LYS A 46 3.86 -8.35 -8.69
CA LYS A 46 5.20 -7.77 -8.54
C LYS A 46 5.17 -6.49 -7.71
N LEU A 47 4.11 -5.70 -7.83
CA LEU A 47 3.92 -4.51 -7.00
C LEU A 47 3.64 -4.88 -5.54
N ALA A 48 2.73 -5.82 -5.28
CA ALA A 48 2.48 -6.29 -3.90
C ALA A 48 3.76 -6.86 -3.26
N ASN A 49 4.53 -7.65 -4.00
CA ASN A 49 5.80 -8.19 -3.51
C ASN A 49 6.85 -7.10 -3.24
N SER A 50 6.86 -5.99 -4.00
CA SER A 50 7.81 -4.90 -3.73
C SER A 50 7.53 -4.19 -2.40
N PHE A 51 6.27 -4.10 -1.99
CA PHE A 51 5.87 -3.60 -0.67
C PHE A 51 6.36 -4.53 0.44
N ALA A 52 6.21 -5.85 0.30
CA ALA A 52 6.73 -6.82 1.27
C ALA A 52 8.26 -6.70 1.44
N VAL A 53 9.00 -6.63 0.32
CA VAL A 53 10.46 -6.45 0.33
C VAL A 53 10.88 -5.11 0.95
N ALA A 54 10.05 -4.08 0.84
CA ALA A 54 10.28 -2.76 1.43
C ALA A 54 9.92 -2.68 2.94
N GLY A 55 9.58 -3.80 3.58
CA GLY A 55 9.20 -3.81 5.01
C GLY A 55 7.74 -3.43 5.27
N LEU A 56 6.87 -3.61 4.27
CA LEU A 56 5.42 -3.42 4.37
C LEU A 56 4.64 -4.74 4.20
N PRO A 57 4.96 -5.81 4.96
CA PRO A 57 4.39 -7.13 4.75
C PRO A 57 2.87 -7.19 4.98
N GLN A 58 2.32 -6.41 5.91
CA GLN A 58 0.87 -6.41 6.16
C GLN A 58 0.12 -5.74 5.01
N THR A 59 0.62 -4.61 4.52
CA THR A 59 0.08 -3.92 3.34
C THR A 59 0.13 -4.83 2.10
N ALA A 60 1.26 -5.50 1.88
CA ALA A 60 1.42 -6.45 0.79
C ALA A 60 0.41 -7.61 0.84
N ALA A 61 0.11 -8.13 2.04
CA ALA A 61 -0.91 -9.16 2.21
C ALA A 61 -2.30 -8.65 1.82
N ARG A 62 -2.69 -7.44 2.25
CA ARG A 62 -3.98 -6.83 1.85
C ARG A 62 -4.08 -6.59 0.34
N MET A 63 -2.97 -6.19 -0.29
CA MET A 63 -2.89 -6.08 -1.76
C MET A 63 -3.04 -7.44 -2.45
N GLN A 64 -2.46 -8.49 -1.88
CA GLN A 64 -2.54 -9.84 -2.43
C GLN A 64 -3.96 -10.44 -2.33
N ASP A 65 -4.68 -10.16 -1.25
CA ASP A 65 -6.08 -10.55 -1.08
C ASP A 65 -7.01 -9.87 -2.09
N ALA A 66 -6.63 -8.67 -2.56
CA ALA A 66 -7.39 -7.84 -3.49
C ALA A 66 -6.70 -7.70 -4.86
N ILE A 67 -5.87 -8.67 -5.25
CA ILE A 67 -4.92 -8.52 -6.36
C ILE A 67 -5.58 -8.19 -7.70
N ASP A 68 -6.78 -8.72 -7.95
CA ASP A 68 -7.54 -8.50 -9.18
C ASP A 68 -8.12 -7.07 -9.29
N LEU A 69 -8.07 -6.30 -8.20
CA LEU A 69 -8.58 -4.93 -8.14
C LEU A 69 -7.50 -3.87 -8.40
N ILE A 70 -6.22 -4.25 -8.45
CA ILE A 70 -5.06 -3.32 -8.52
C ILE A 70 -4.17 -3.50 -9.73
#